data_AF-A0A2Y9KNI6-F1
#
_entry.id   AF-A0A2Y9KNI6-F1
#
_cell.length_a   1.000
_cell.length_b   1.000
_cell.length_c   1.000
_cell.angle_alpha   90.00
_cell.angle_beta   90.00
_cell.angle_gamma   90.00
#
_symmetry.space_group_name_H-M   'P 1'
#
loop_
_entity.id
_entity.type
_entity.pdbx_description
1 polymer ?
#
loop_
_entity_poly.entity_id
_entity_poly.type
_entity_poly.pdbx_seq_one_letter_code
_entity_poly.pdbx_strand_id
1 'polypeptide(L)'
;MESTLGAGIAMAEALQNQLPWLENVWLWVTFLGDPKSLFLFYFPAAYYASRRVGIAVLWISLITEWLNLVFKWFLFGDRPFWWVHESGYYSQAPAQVHQFPSSCETGPGSPSGHCMITGAALWPIMTAISSQLATRTHRCCPGLAHDTPRAHGAGAKLLRTDLPGPLAGC
;
A
#
# COMPACT_ATOMS: atom_id res chain seq x y z
N MET A 1 14.38 -11.00 20.52
CA MET A 1 14.50 -11.19 19.06
C MET A 1 14.03 -12.59 18.66
N GLU A 2 14.46 -13.63 19.38
CA GLU A 2 13.96 -15.00 19.17
C GLU A 2 12.46 -15.16 19.45
N SER A 3 11.93 -14.50 20.48
CA SER A 3 10.50 -14.53 20.80
C SER A 3 9.61 -13.94 19.70
N THR A 4 10.07 -12.88 19.02
CA THR A 4 9.33 -12.24 17.92
C THR A 4 9.37 -13.08 16.64
N LEU A 5 10.50 -13.73 16.35
CA LEU A 5 10.61 -14.67 15.23
C LEU A 5 9.74 -15.90 15.46
N GLY A 6 9.85 -16.51 16.65
CA GLY A 6 9.03 -17.66 17.05
C GLY A 6 7.53 -17.37 17.01
N ALA A 7 7.10 -16.21 17.49
CA ALA A 7 5.69 -15.79 17.38
C ALA A 7 5.24 -15.61 15.92
N GLY A 8 6.11 -15.07 15.06
CA GLY A 8 5.83 -14.94 13.62
C GLY A 8 5.67 -16.29 12.92
N ILE A 9 6.50 -17.27 13.28
CA ILE A 9 6.42 -18.64 12.73
C ILE A 9 5.16 -19.34 13.21
N ALA A 10 4.84 -19.25 14.50
CA ALA A 10 3.60 -19.81 15.05
C ALA A 10 2.36 -19.19 14.40
N MET A 11 2.38 -17.88 14.13
CA MET A 11 1.32 -17.20 13.39
C MET A 11 1.22 -17.70 11.94
N ALA A 12 2.35 -17.87 11.25
CA ALA A 12 2.37 -18.37 9.88
C ALA A 12 1.82 -19.81 9.80
N GLU A 13 2.24 -20.68 10.72
CA GLU A 13 1.74 -22.05 10.84
C GLU A 13 0.24 -22.08 11.14
N ALA A 14 -0.23 -21.26 12.09
CA ALA A 14 -1.65 -21.18 12.41
C ALA A 14 -2.47 -20.74 11.18
N LEU A 15 -1.98 -19.77 10.40
CA LEU A 15 -2.66 -19.33 9.18
C LEU A 15 -2.69 -20.41 8.10
N GLN A 16 -1.58 -21.12 7.89
CA GLN A 16 -1.52 -22.21 6.91
C GLN A 16 -2.45 -23.37 7.28
N ASN A 17 -2.49 -23.76 8.56
CA ASN A 17 -3.33 -24.85 9.04
C ASN A 17 -4.82 -24.49 9.09
N GLN A 18 -5.17 -23.25 9.45
CA GLN A 18 -6.58 -22.84 9.57
C GLN A 18 -7.22 -22.42 8.24
N LEU A 19 -6.44 -21.99 7.24
CA LEU A 19 -6.95 -21.44 5.98
C LEU A 19 -6.32 -22.08 4.72
N PRO A 20 -6.24 -23.42 4.61
CA PRO A 20 -5.60 -24.08 3.46
C PRO A 20 -6.35 -23.79 2.14
N TRP A 21 -7.67 -23.57 2.19
CA TRP A 21 -8.45 -23.23 0.98
C TRP A 21 -8.13 -21.83 0.44
N LEU A 22 -7.55 -20.94 1.26
CA LEU A 22 -7.19 -19.57 0.87
C LEU A 22 -5.79 -19.49 0.26
N GLU A 23 -5.03 -20.59 0.29
CA GLU A 23 -3.66 -20.67 -0.23
C GLU A 23 -3.55 -20.13 -1.66
N ASN A 24 -4.40 -20.64 -2.57
CA ASN A 24 -4.42 -20.18 -3.96
C ASN A 24 -4.71 -18.69 -4.09
N VAL A 25 -5.62 -18.15 -3.27
CA VAL A 25 -5.94 -16.72 -3.27
C VAL A 25 -4.74 -15.90 -2.81
N TRP A 26 -4.07 -16.33 -1.73
CA TRP A 26 -2.88 -15.65 -1.24
C TRP A 26 -1.74 -15.68 -2.22
N LEU A 27 -1.51 -16.81 -2.91
CA LEU A 27 -0.50 -16.89 -3.98
C LEU A 27 -0.80 -15.90 -5.11
N TRP A 28 -2.06 -15.78 -5.52
CA TRP A 28 -2.49 -14.77 -6.48
C TRP A 28 -2.28 -13.33 -5.99
N VAL A 29 -2.59 -13.06 -4.71
CA VAL A 29 -2.35 -11.75 -4.10
C VAL A 29 -0.85 -11.44 -4.05
N THR A 30 -0.01 -12.41 -3.71
CA THR A 30 1.45 -12.24 -3.72
C THR A 30 1.97 -11.99 -5.11
N PHE A 31 1.44 -12.69 -6.13
CA PHE A 31 1.78 -12.44 -7.52
C PHE A 31 1.42 -11.01 -7.95
N LEU A 32 0.24 -10.52 -7.58
CA LEU A 32 -0.17 -9.13 -7.84
C LEU A 32 0.68 -8.11 -7.08
N GLY A 33 1.14 -8.47 -5.88
CA GLY A 33 2.05 -7.67 -5.06
C GLY A 33 3.53 -7.84 -5.41
N ASP A 34 3.88 -8.59 -6.47
CA ASP A 34 5.24 -8.64 -6.98
C ASP A 34 5.56 -7.27 -7.63
N PRO A 35 6.70 -6.64 -7.29
CA PRO A 35 7.15 -5.43 -7.96
C PRO A 35 7.09 -5.51 -9.49
N LYS A 36 7.31 -6.70 -10.07
CA LYS A 36 7.16 -6.92 -11.52
C LYS A 36 5.75 -6.60 -12.01
N SER A 37 4.73 -7.00 -11.27
CA SER A 37 3.33 -6.73 -11.59
C SER A 37 3.02 -5.23 -11.56
N LEU A 38 3.66 -4.46 -10.67
CA LEU A 38 3.53 -2.99 -10.63
C LEU A 38 3.99 -2.35 -11.93
N PHE A 39 5.17 -2.73 -12.42
CA PHE A 39 5.73 -2.16 -13.66
C PHE A 39 5.01 -2.65 -14.92
N LEU A 40 4.53 -3.90 -14.93
CA LEU A 40 3.88 -4.51 -16.09
C LEU A 40 2.39 -4.15 -16.22
N PHE A 41 1.66 -4.08 -15.12
CA PHE A 41 0.19 -3.92 -15.14
C PHE A 41 -0.25 -2.57 -14.57
N TYR A 42 0.18 -2.23 -13.35
CA TYR A 42 -0.34 -1.05 -12.65
C TYR A 42 0.15 0.26 -13.27
N PHE A 43 1.44 0.35 -13.60
CA PHE A 43 2.01 1.54 -14.23
C PHE A 43 1.33 1.86 -15.58
N PRO A 44 1.25 0.94 -16.55
CA PRO A 44 0.62 1.24 -17.83
C PRO A 44 -0.87 1.58 -17.69
N ALA A 45 -1.60 0.86 -16.84
CA ALA A 45 -3.01 1.13 -16.59
C ALA A 45 -3.24 2.52 -15.96
N ALA A 46 -2.46 2.86 -14.92
CA ALA A 46 -2.54 4.15 -14.26
C ALA A 46 -2.10 5.28 -15.20
N TYR A 47 -1.07 5.07 -16.03
CA TYR A 47 -0.59 6.04 -17.00
C TYR A 47 -1.63 6.32 -18.09
N TYR A 48 -2.30 5.27 -18.58
CA TYR A 48 -3.39 5.41 -19.55
C TYR A 48 -4.58 6.19 -18.97
N ALA A 49 -4.98 5.91 -17.72
CA ALA A 49 -6.06 6.63 -17.06
C ALA A 49 -5.69 8.07 -16.71
N SER A 50 -4.46 8.30 -16.23
CA SER A 50 -3.92 9.62 -15.90
C SER A 50 -2.41 9.59 -15.93
N ARG A 51 -1.82 10.28 -16.90
CA ARG A 51 -0.37 10.42 -17.05
C ARG A 51 0.32 10.83 -15.74
N ARG A 52 -0.29 11.74 -14.99
CA ARG A 52 0.26 12.22 -13.70
C ARG A 52 0.30 11.12 -12.64
N VAL A 53 -0.75 10.30 -12.55
CA VAL A 53 -0.82 9.19 -11.60
C VAL A 53 0.14 8.08 -12.01
N GLY A 54 0.17 7.69 -13.28
CA GLY A 54 1.12 6.68 -13.76
C GLY A 54 2.58 7.06 -13.53
N ILE A 55 2.97 8.31 -13.81
CA ILE A 55 4.33 8.80 -13.51
C ILE A 55 4.62 8.74 -11.99
N ALA A 56 3.64 9.11 -11.15
CA ALA A 56 3.80 9.02 -9.70
C ALA A 56 3.99 7.57 -9.23
N VAL A 57 3.19 6.62 -9.74
CA VAL A 57 3.33 5.18 -9.46
C VAL A 57 4.74 4.70 -9.82
N LEU A 58 5.25 5.06 -10.99
CA LEU A 58 6.58 4.66 -11.45
C LEU A 58 7.69 5.22 -10.55
N TRP A 59 7.67 6.52 -10.26
CA TRP A 59 8.69 7.14 -9.40
C TRP A 59 8.65 6.62 -7.97
N ILE A 60 7.46 6.45 -7.40
CA ILE A 60 7.33 5.93 -6.04
C ILE A 60 7.82 4.49 -5.99
N SER A 61 7.45 3.65 -6.96
CA SER A 61 7.94 2.26 -7.03
C SER A 61 9.48 2.22 -7.06
N LEU A 62 10.12 3.04 -7.89
CA LEU A 62 11.58 3.10 -8.00
C LEU A 62 12.26 3.55 -6.71
N ILE A 63 11.76 4.63 -6.09
CA ILE A 63 12.33 5.15 -4.84
C ILE A 63 12.13 4.15 -3.71
N THR A 64 10.95 3.53 -3.61
CA THR A 64 10.65 2.55 -2.57
C THR A 64 11.45 1.26 -2.75
N GLU A 65 11.69 0.82 -3.98
CA GLU A 65 12.58 -0.31 -4.26
C GLU A 65 14.02 -0.01 -3.83
N TRP A 66 14.53 1.18 -4.17
CA TRP A 66 15.86 1.60 -3.73
C TRP A 66 15.96 1.67 -2.19
N LEU A 67 14.97 2.28 -1.52
CA LEU A 67 14.93 2.33 -0.05
C LEU A 67 14.81 0.94 0.57
N ASN A 68 14.03 0.03 -0.04
CA ASN A 68 13.92 -1.35 0.43
C ASN A 68 15.27 -2.06 0.39
N LEU A 69 16.02 -1.89 -0.70
CA LEU A 69 17.38 -2.43 -0.80
C LEU A 69 18.28 -1.84 0.29
N VAL A 70 18.32 -0.52 0.43
CA VAL A 70 19.14 0.15 1.46
C VAL A 70 18.79 -0.35 2.87
N PHE A 71 17.51 -0.47 3.21
CA PHE A 71 17.10 -0.98 4.52
C PHE A 71 17.43 -2.45 4.73
N LYS A 72 17.36 -3.28 3.68
CA LYS A 72 17.81 -4.67 3.75
C LYS A 72 19.30 -4.77 4.10
N TRP A 73 20.14 -3.86 3.58
CA TRP A 73 21.56 -3.77 3.94
C TRP A 73 21.78 -3.32 5.39
N PHE A 74 20.96 -2.42 5.93
CA PHE A 74 21.16 -1.94 7.30
C PHE A 74 20.59 -2.88 8.37
N LEU A 75 19.45 -3.53 8.10
CA LEU A 75 18.69 -4.26 9.10
C LEU A 75 19.07 -5.74 9.20
N PHE A 76 19.77 -6.29 8.18
CA PHE A 76 20.25 -7.68 8.15
C PHE A 76 19.24 -8.70 8.72
N GLY A 77 17.96 -8.57 8.33
CA GLY A 77 16.92 -9.41 8.90
C GLY A 77 17.04 -10.85 8.42
N ASP A 78 17.21 -11.78 9.36
CA ASP A 78 17.17 -13.22 9.08
C ASP A 78 15.81 -13.62 8.54
N ARG A 79 15.79 -14.47 7.51
CA ARG A 79 14.54 -15.01 6.98
C ARG A 79 14.02 -16.09 7.92
N PRO A 80 12.69 -16.10 8.18
CA PRO A 80 12.10 -17.03 9.15
C PRO A 80 12.39 -18.49 8.82
N PHE A 81 12.34 -18.89 7.55
CA PHE A 81 12.63 -20.26 7.13
C PHE A 81 14.10 -20.70 7.33
N TRP A 82 15.05 -19.78 7.14
CA TRP A 82 16.47 -20.04 7.38
C TRP A 82 16.75 -20.12 8.87
N TRP A 83 16.21 -19.17 9.66
CA TRP A 83 16.34 -19.15 11.10
C TRP A 83 15.76 -20.40 11.78
N VAL A 84 14.62 -20.91 11.33
CA VAL A 84 14.02 -22.15 11.87
C VAL A 84 14.92 -23.37 11.64
N HIS A 85 15.60 -23.44 10.49
CA HIS A 85 16.53 -24.53 10.18
C HIS A 85 17.82 -24.42 11.01
N GLU A 86 18.33 -23.21 11.20
CA GLU A 86 19.61 -22.95 11.88
C GLU A 86 19.50 -22.97 13.41
N SER A 87 18.36 -22.54 13.97
CA SER A 87 18.12 -22.52 15.43
C SER A 87 17.74 -23.89 16.02
N GLY A 88 17.51 -24.91 15.18
CA GLY A 88 17.03 -26.22 15.63
C GLY A 88 15.59 -26.20 16.16
N TYR A 89 14.82 -25.15 15.87
CA TYR A 89 13.42 -25.00 16.31
C TYR A 89 12.55 -26.18 15.87
N TYR A 90 12.79 -26.74 14.67
CA TYR A 90 12.13 -27.97 14.19
C TYR A 90 12.27 -29.17 15.15
N SER A 91 13.38 -29.25 15.88
CA SER A 91 13.66 -30.34 16.82
C SER A 91 12.91 -30.20 18.14
N GLN A 92 12.51 -28.97 18.51
CA GLN A 92 11.80 -28.67 19.77
C GLN A 92 10.30 -28.42 19.56
N ALA A 93 9.92 -27.88 18.41
CA ALA A 93 8.55 -27.68 17.96
C ALA A 93 8.53 -27.93 16.44
N PRO A 94 8.01 -29.08 15.98
CA PRO A 94 8.01 -29.43 14.56
C PRO A 94 6.98 -28.59 13.80
N ALA A 95 7.30 -27.32 13.57
CA ALA A 95 6.45 -26.37 12.87
C ALA A 95 6.37 -26.77 11.39
N GLN A 96 5.20 -27.22 10.92
CA GLN A 96 5.01 -27.71 9.54
C GLN A 96 4.74 -26.53 8.58
N VAL A 97 5.68 -25.59 8.46
CA VAL A 97 5.47 -24.41 7.60
C VAL A 97 5.83 -24.75 6.16
N HIS A 98 4.85 -24.71 5.27
CA HIS A 98 5.02 -24.94 3.84
C HIS A 98 5.75 -23.74 3.20
N GLN A 99 6.80 -24.03 2.41
CA GLN A 99 7.48 -23.03 1.59
C GLN A 99 6.86 -22.97 0.19
N PHE A 100 6.60 -21.77 -0.29
CA PHE A 100 6.16 -21.51 -1.65
C PHE A 100 7.29 -20.93 -2.50
N PRO A 101 7.28 -21.10 -3.84
CA PRO A 101 8.28 -20.50 -4.72
C PRO A 101 8.44 -18.98 -4.54
N SER A 102 7.35 -18.27 -4.19
CA SER A 102 7.36 -16.84 -3.87
C SER A 102 8.07 -16.49 -2.55
N SER A 103 8.25 -17.46 -1.65
CA SER A 103 8.93 -17.29 -0.36
C SER A 103 10.43 -17.63 -0.43
N CYS A 104 10.86 -18.33 -1.48
CA CYS A 104 12.23 -18.75 -1.74
C CYS A 104 13.05 -17.61 -2.36
N GLU A 105 13.33 -16.54 -1.61
CA GLU A 105 14.31 -15.54 -2.04
C GLU A 105 15.58 -15.61 -1.18
N THR A 106 16.72 -15.30 -1.82
CA THR A 106 18.07 -15.42 -1.26
C THR A 106 18.58 -14.17 -0.53
N GLY A 107 17.80 -13.08 -0.48
CA GLY A 107 18.19 -11.82 0.16
C GLY A 107 17.66 -11.64 1.59
N PRO A 108 18.02 -10.56 2.31
CA PRO A 108 17.51 -10.30 3.66
C PRO A 108 15.98 -10.21 3.72
N GLY A 109 15.37 -10.66 4.82
CA GLY A 109 13.92 -10.74 4.98
C GLY A 109 13.24 -9.42 5.36
N SER A 110 13.97 -8.50 6.00
CA SER A 110 13.41 -7.27 6.56
C SER A 110 13.99 -6.02 5.90
N PRO A 111 13.16 -5.08 5.42
CA PRO A 111 11.69 -5.13 5.28
C PRO A 111 11.24 -5.90 4.02
N SER A 112 10.01 -6.42 4.03
CA SER A 112 9.42 -7.12 2.86
C SER A 112 9.28 -6.18 1.66
N GLY A 113 9.98 -6.50 0.57
CA GLY A 113 9.94 -5.74 -0.68
C GLY A 113 8.55 -5.74 -1.32
N HIS A 114 7.94 -6.92 -1.42
CA HIS A 114 6.59 -7.12 -1.95
C HIS A 114 5.57 -6.20 -1.27
N CYS A 115 5.57 -6.14 0.07
CA CYS A 115 4.62 -5.33 0.81
C CYS A 115 4.95 -3.83 0.74
N MET A 116 6.22 -3.47 0.95
CA MET A 116 6.64 -2.08 1.01
C MET A 116 6.44 -1.36 -0.33
N ILE A 117 6.92 -1.99 -1.42
CA ILE A 117 6.86 -1.41 -2.76
C ILE A 117 5.42 -1.36 -3.25
N THR A 118 4.65 -2.45 -3.14
CA THR A 118 3.23 -2.48 -3.55
C THR A 118 2.39 -1.49 -2.77
N GLY A 119 2.54 -1.43 -1.44
CA GLY A 119 1.79 -0.48 -0.62
C GLY A 119 2.06 0.98 -1.01
N ALA A 120 3.33 1.34 -1.21
CA ALA A 120 3.71 2.69 -1.63
C ALA A 120 3.23 3.01 -3.06
N ALA A 121 3.40 2.08 -3.99
CA ALA A 121 3.05 2.27 -5.40
C ALA A 121 1.55 2.39 -5.65
N LEU A 122 0.70 1.76 -4.83
CA LEU A 122 -0.76 1.85 -4.95
C LEU A 122 -1.34 3.14 -4.35
N TRP A 123 -0.60 3.83 -3.49
CA TRP A 123 -1.06 5.05 -2.81
C TRP A 123 -1.53 6.17 -3.76
N PRO A 124 -0.82 6.51 -4.86
CA PRO A 124 -1.28 7.52 -5.81
C PRO A 124 -2.58 7.13 -6.50
N ILE A 125 -2.74 5.84 -6.81
CA ILE A 125 -3.96 5.31 -7.45
C ILE A 125 -5.14 5.45 -6.49
N MET A 126 -4.98 5.01 -5.24
CA MET A 126 -6.03 5.13 -4.22
C MET A 126 -6.41 6.59 -3.98
N THR A 127 -5.43 7.50 -3.88
CA THR A 127 -5.68 8.94 -3.67
C THR A 127 -6.43 9.56 -4.85
N ALA A 128 -6.06 9.19 -6.07
CA ALA A 128 -6.74 9.65 -7.28
C ALA A 128 -8.18 9.13 -7.38
N ILE A 129 -8.43 7.88 -6.99
CA ILE A 129 -9.79 7.31 -6.95
C ILE A 129 -10.63 7.99 -5.87
N SER A 130 -10.09 8.14 -4.65
CA SER A 130 -10.79 8.79 -3.54
C SER A 130 -11.18 10.24 -3.85
N SER A 131 -10.29 11.01 -4.48
CA SER A 131 -10.62 12.39 -4.89
C SER A 131 -11.70 12.43 -5.98
N GLN A 132 -11.70 11.50 -6.93
CA GLN A 132 -12.76 11.39 -7.93
C GLN A 132 -14.11 11.01 -7.30
N LEU A 133 -14.12 10.06 -6.37
CA LEU A 133 -15.33 9.68 -5.64
C LEU A 133 -15.87 10.84 -4.82
N ALA A 134 -15.01 11.56 -4.09
CA ALA A 134 -15.39 12.74 -3.32
C ALA A 134 -16.01 13.84 -4.20
N THR A 135 -15.40 14.14 -5.36
CA THR A 135 -15.96 15.15 -6.27
C THR A 135 -17.27 14.71 -6.94
N ARG A 136 -17.51 13.40 -7.08
CA ARG A 136 -18.78 12.86 -7.59
C ARG A 136 -19.88 12.91 -6.52
N THR A 137 -19.58 12.52 -5.28
CA THR A 137 -20.54 12.63 -4.18
C THR A 137 -20.94 14.08 -3.90
N HIS A 138 -19.98 15.03 -3.93
CA HIS A 138 -20.29 16.46 -3.82
C HIS A 138 -21.18 16.99 -4.96
N ARG A 139 -21.06 16.45 -6.18
CA ARG A 139 -21.89 16.83 -7.32
C ARG A 139 -23.29 16.22 -7.28
N CYS A 140 -23.42 14.98 -6.81
CA CYS A 140 -24.72 14.30 -6.70
C CYS A 140 -25.54 14.74 -5.49
N CYS A 141 -24.89 15.10 -4.38
CA CYS A 141 -25.55 15.50 -3.14
C CYS A 141 -24.83 16.70 -2.49
N PRO A 142 -25.09 17.95 -2.93
CA PRO A 142 -24.45 19.13 -2.37
C PRO A 142 -24.72 19.35 -0.87
N GLY A 143 -25.78 18.76 -0.33
CA GLY A 143 -26.29 19.00 1.02
C GLY A 143 -25.94 17.96 2.11
N LEU A 144 -25.02 17.03 1.85
CA LEU A 144 -24.65 15.97 2.82
C LEU A 144 -23.23 16.12 3.40
N ALA A 145 -22.57 17.25 3.13
CA ALA A 145 -21.32 17.60 3.80
C ALA A 145 -21.65 18.20 5.17
N HIS A 146 -21.38 17.42 6.23
CA HIS A 146 -21.17 17.84 7.62
C HIS A 146 -21.47 19.32 7.91
N ASP A 147 -22.55 19.58 8.64
CA ASP A 147 -22.67 20.81 9.43
C ASP A 147 -21.48 20.88 10.40
N THR A 148 -20.47 21.65 10.04
CA THR A 148 -19.48 22.12 11.01
C THR A 148 -20.18 23.15 11.90
N PRO A 149 -20.02 23.10 13.24
CA PRO A 149 -20.61 24.10 14.10
C PRO A 149 -20.03 25.46 13.72
N ARG A 150 -20.92 26.35 13.26
CA ARG A 150 -20.64 27.75 12.95
C ARG A 150 -20.02 28.39 14.19
N ALA A 151 -18.70 28.59 14.18
CA ALA A 151 -18.02 29.37 15.20
C ALA A 151 -18.57 30.80 15.15
N HIS A 152 -19.34 31.15 16.16
CA HIS A 152 -19.81 32.51 16.41
C HIS A 152 -18.59 33.34 16.83
N GLY A 153 -18.06 34.15 15.90
CA GLY A 153 -16.96 35.07 16.15
C GLY A 153 -17.22 36.36 15.41
N ALA A 154 -17.61 37.38 16.15
CA ALA A 154 -17.88 38.73 15.66
C ALA A 154 -16.63 39.38 15.04
N GLY A 155 -16.87 40.21 14.02
CA GLY A 155 -16.02 41.38 13.75
C GLY A 155 -14.95 41.20 12.67
N ALA A 156 -15.33 41.43 11.41
CA ALA A 156 -14.53 42.22 10.46
C ALA A 156 -15.40 42.60 9.26
N LYS A 157 -15.94 43.83 9.28
CA LYS A 157 -16.37 44.53 8.07
C LYS A 157 -15.13 44.74 7.20
N LEU A 158 -15.10 44.17 5.98
CA LEU A 158 -14.32 44.76 4.90
C LEU A 158 -15.04 44.57 3.56
N LEU A 159 -15.76 45.64 3.20
CA LEU A 159 -15.98 46.19 1.88
C LEU A 159 -16.37 45.21 0.74
N ARG A 160 -17.68 45.02 0.61
CA ARG A 160 -18.36 44.72 -0.65
C ARG A 160 -18.35 46.03 -1.47
N THR A 161 -17.70 46.07 -2.62
CA THR A 161 -17.98 47.08 -3.64
C THR A 161 -18.68 46.40 -4.80
N ASP A 162 -19.84 46.94 -5.10
CA ASP A 162 -20.85 46.44 -6.01
C ASP A 162 -20.39 46.36 -7.48
N LEU A 163 -21.06 45.45 -8.18
CA LEU A 163 -21.16 45.26 -9.62
C LEU A 163 -21.52 46.57 -10.35
N PRO A 164 -21.28 46.66 -11.69
CA PRO A 164 -22.30 46.13 -12.59
C PRO A 164 -21.74 45.49 -13.88
N GLY A 165 -22.33 44.37 -14.32
CA GLY A 165 -22.38 44.03 -15.76
C GLY A 165 -23.53 44.78 -16.43
N PRO A 166 -23.98 44.42 -17.65
CA PRO A 166 -23.40 43.58 -18.69
C PRO A 166 -23.36 44.30 -20.06
N LEU A 167 -22.53 43.86 -21.02
CA LEU A 167 -22.78 44.14 -22.44
C LEU A 167 -22.43 42.93 -23.31
N ALA A 168 -23.47 42.48 -24.02
CA ALA A 168 -23.42 41.56 -25.14
C ALA A 168 -22.69 42.17 -26.34
N GLY A 169 -22.14 41.33 -27.22
CA GLY A 169 -21.68 41.76 -28.55
C GLY A 169 -20.82 40.73 -29.28
N CYS A 170 -21.46 40.02 -30.22
CA CYS A 170 -20.95 39.21 -31.34
C CYS A 170 -20.01 38.03 -31.05
#